data_AF-A0A662CND6-F1
#
_entry.id   AF-A0A662CND6-F1
#
_cell.length_a   1.000
_cell.length_b   1.000
_cell.length_c   1.000
_cell.angle_alpha   90.00
_cell.angle_beta   90.00
_cell.angle_gamma   90.00
#
_symmetry.space_group_name_H-M   'P 1'
#
loop_
_entity.id
_entity.type
_entity.pdbx_description
1 polymer ?
#
loop_
_entity_poly.entity_id
_entity_poly.type
_entity_poly.pdbx_seq_one_letter_code
_entity_poly.pdbx_strand_id
1 'polypeptide(L)'
;VMEQSAAILRKVYPDEFTVLDLSQHINNLLSRFQNKNLRDTLFRVGSDLHRKLGKDDRFMGIIRLAEEVNLSFDNILEALSMGILFQGTDEQCMLYPGDKLFHQKWLKDRGAVLQEVCGLDQENDSELIWQIYQNLDNSAAGK
;
A
#
# COMPACT_ATOMS: atom_id res chain seq x y z
N VAL A 1 5.05 -5.23 -6.79
CA VAL A 1 5.01 -3.85 -6.22
C VAL A 1 6.16 -3.00 -6.75
N MET A 2 7.40 -3.15 -6.27
CA MET A 2 8.50 -2.21 -6.61
C MET A 2 8.79 -2.10 -8.10
N GLU A 3 8.73 -3.19 -8.85
CA GLU A 3 8.92 -3.18 -10.32
C GLU A 3 7.83 -2.38 -11.06
N GLN A 4 6.56 -2.47 -10.63
CA GLN A 4 5.49 -1.64 -11.19
C GLN A 4 5.74 -0.16 -10.87
N SER A 5 6.11 0.15 -9.62
CA SER A 5 6.46 1.52 -9.23
C SER A 5 7.62 2.08 -10.06
N ALA A 6 8.66 1.27 -10.31
CA ALA A 6 9.78 1.66 -11.16
C ALA A 6 9.36 1.90 -12.62
N ALA A 7 8.52 1.03 -13.19
CA ALA A 7 8.00 1.22 -14.54
C ALA A 7 7.20 2.52 -14.67
N ILE A 8 6.38 2.85 -13.68
CA ILE A 8 5.60 4.09 -13.61
C ILE A 8 6.52 5.30 -13.46
N LEU A 9 7.44 5.29 -12.49
CA LEU A 9 8.38 6.41 -12.26
C LEU A 9 9.23 6.72 -13.49
N ARG A 10 9.73 5.70 -14.19
CA ARG A 10 10.49 5.89 -15.44
C ARG A 10 9.64 6.51 -16.54
N LYS A 11 8.35 6.18 -16.60
CA LYS A 11 7.43 6.73 -17.60
C LYS A 11 7.10 8.20 -17.31
N VAL A 12 6.93 8.56 -16.04
CA VAL A 12 6.61 9.92 -15.59
C VAL A 12 7.85 10.83 -15.64
N TYR A 13 9.02 10.32 -15.26
CA TYR A 13 10.28 11.08 -15.17
C TYR A 13 11.39 10.42 -16.01
N PRO A 14 11.27 10.39 -17.35
CA PRO A 14 12.19 9.68 -18.23
C PRO A 14 13.62 10.24 -18.23
N ASP A 15 13.79 11.52 -17.91
CA ASP A 15 15.10 12.19 -17.86
C ASP A 15 15.80 12.02 -16.49
N GLU A 16 15.06 11.61 -15.45
CA GLU A 16 15.59 11.44 -14.09
C GLU A 16 15.96 9.99 -13.78
N PHE A 17 15.25 9.02 -14.36
CA PHE A 17 15.43 7.61 -14.02
C PHE A 17 15.76 6.73 -15.21
N THR A 18 16.84 5.97 -15.10
CA THR A 18 17.14 4.87 -16.02
C THR A 18 16.62 3.53 -15.48
N VAL A 19 16.43 2.56 -16.38
CA VAL A 19 16.08 1.18 -15.99
C VAL A 19 17.14 0.58 -15.07
N LEU A 20 18.41 0.86 -15.34
CA LEU A 20 19.53 0.32 -14.57
C LEU A 20 19.53 0.88 -13.14
N ASP A 21 19.36 2.20 -12.99
CA ASP A 21 19.37 2.85 -11.67
C ASP A 21 18.22 2.35 -10.80
N LEU A 22 17.01 2.25 -11.35
CA LEU A 22 15.85 1.75 -10.63
C LEU A 22 16.01 0.28 -10.26
N SER A 23 16.50 -0.57 -11.16
CA SER A 23 16.75 -1.99 -10.87
C SER A 23 17.83 -2.18 -9.80
N GLN A 24 18.92 -1.42 -9.87
CA GLN A 24 19.96 -1.43 -8.83
C GLN A 24 19.41 -0.95 -7.48
N HIS A 25 18.58 0.10 -7.49
CA HIS A 25 17.93 0.61 -6.29
C HIS A 25 17.00 -0.45 -5.65
N ILE A 26 16.16 -1.12 -6.45
CA ILE A 26 15.29 -2.20 -5.99
C ILE A 26 16.11 -3.34 -5.37
N ASN A 27 17.16 -3.79 -6.05
CA ASN A 27 18.04 -4.84 -5.54
C ASN A 27 18.72 -4.44 -4.23
N ASN A 28 19.15 -3.18 -4.11
CA ASN A 28 19.70 -2.65 -2.86
C ASN A 28 18.66 -2.66 -1.73
N LEU A 29 17.41 -2.22 -1.98
CA LEU A 29 16.33 -2.27 -1.01
C LEU A 29 16.03 -3.70 -0.55
N LEU A 30 15.93 -4.65 -1.48
CA LEU A 30 15.71 -6.06 -1.17
C LEU A 30 16.84 -6.62 -0.29
N SER A 31 18.09 -6.30 -0.59
CA SER A 31 19.24 -6.69 0.24
C SER A 31 19.14 -6.10 1.66
N ARG A 32 18.70 -4.84 1.79
CA ARG A 32 18.50 -4.19 3.10
C ARG A 32 17.38 -4.83 3.90
N PHE A 33 16.27 -5.21 3.28
CA PHE A 33 15.17 -5.89 3.96
C PHE A 33 15.57 -7.27 4.50
N GLN A 34 16.58 -7.92 3.91
CA GLN A 34 17.12 -9.20 4.38
C GLN A 34 18.09 -9.06 5.58
N ASN A 35 18.46 -7.84 5.96
CA ASN A 35 19.44 -7.62 7.02
C ASN A 35 18.84 -7.93 8.41
N LYS A 36 19.15 -9.13 8.91
CA LYS A 36 18.70 -9.61 10.24
C LYS A 36 19.19 -8.74 11.41
N ASN A 37 20.24 -7.94 11.23
CA ASN A 37 20.75 -7.05 12.27
C ASN A 37 19.83 -5.86 12.53
N LEU A 38 18.94 -5.49 11.59
CA LEU A 38 17.98 -4.42 11.78
C LEU A 38 16.89 -4.76 12.81
N ARG A 39 16.61 -6.07 13.00
CA ARG A 39 15.60 -6.59 13.96
C ARG A 39 14.24 -5.92 13.84
N ASP A 40 13.87 -5.55 12.63
CA ASP A 40 12.60 -4.92 12.34
C ASP A 40 11.45 -5.92 12.44
N THR A 41 10.49 -5.62 13.31
CA THR A 41 9.28 -6.43 13.45
C THR A 41 8.23 -6.02 12.43
N LEU A 42 7.40 -6.98 12.04
CA LEU A 42 6.23 -6.69 11.19
C LEU A 42 5.32 -5.66 11.85
N PHE A 43 5.15 -5.69 13.17
CA PHE A 43 4.43 -4.66 13.93
C PHE A 43 4.99 -3.26 13.65
N ARG A 44 6.28 -3.05 13.88
CA ARG A 44 6.93 -1.75 13.68
C ARG A 44 6.79 -1.25 12.24
N VAL A 45 6.98 -2.14 11.27
CA VAL A 45 7.01 -1.78 9.84
C VAL A 45 5.61 -1.70 9.22
N GLY A 46 4.62 -2.41 9.77
CA GLY A 46 3.26 -2.51 9.24
C GLY A 46 2.22 -1.62 9.93
N SER A 47 2.38 -1.29 11.22
CA SER A 47 1.40 -0.48 11.96
C SER A 47 1.30 0.97 11.53
N ASP A 48 0.40 1.78 12.10
CA ASP A 48 0.18 3.18 11.71
C ASP A 48 -0.45 3.28 10.31
N LEU A 49 -1.57 2.54 10.15
CA LEU A 49 -2.29 2.36 8.89
C LEU A 49 -2.83 3.66 8.33
N HIS A 50 -3.37 4.54 9.19
CA HIS A 50 -3.93 5.82 8.77
C HIS A 50 -2.90 6.68 8.02
N ARG A 51 -1.64 6.68 8.44
CA ARG A 51 -0.59 7.40 7.72
C ARG A 51 -0.11 6.62 6.50
N LYS A 52 0.21 5.34 6.64
CA LYS A 52 0.85 4.53 5.58
C LYS A 52 -0.05 4.23 4.37
N LEU A 53 -1.36 4.19 4.58
CA LEU A 53 -2.37 4.07 3.52
C LEU A 53 -2.87 5.44 3.05
N GLY A 54 -2.31 6.52 3.60
CA GLY A 54 -2.66 7.89 3.27
C GLY A 54 -2.53 8.19 1.77
N LYS A 55 -3.39 9.08 1.27
CA LYS A 55 -3.40 9.53 -0.13
C LYS A 55 -2.03 10.02 -0.66
N ASP A 56 -1.21 10.61 0.22
CA ASP A 56 0.09 11.21 -0.10
C ASP A 56 1.29 10.35 0.36
N ASP A 57 1.04 9.10 0.80
CA ASP A 57 2.08 8.17 1.28
C ASP A 57 2.28 7.03 0.26
N ARG A 58 2.72 5.86 0.71
CA ARG A 58 3.39 4.79 -0.08
C ARG A 58 2.68 4.27 -1.34
N PHE A 59 1.35 4.34 -1.41
CA PHE A 59 0.57 3.62 -2.42
C PHE A 59 -0.22 4.54 -3.33
N MET A 60 -1.04 5.43 -2.76
CA MET A 60 -2.00 6.19 -3.52
C MET A 60 -1.35 7.15 -4.53
N GLY A 61 -0.25 7.80 -4.16
CA GLY A 61 0.49 8.67 -5.08
C GLY A 61 0.95 7.93 -6.35
N ILE A 62 1.50 6.71 -6.21
CA ILE A 62 1.97 5.95 -7.37
C ILE A 62 0.81 5.34 -8.18
N ILE A 63 -0.33 5.01 -7.54
CA ILE A 63 -1.54 4.57 -8.24
C ILE A 63 -2.06 5.70 -9.14
N ARG A 64 -2.17 6.93 -8.63
CA ARG A 64 -2.61 8.08 -9.44
C ARG A 64 -1.68 8.35 -10.62
N LEU A 65 -0.37 8.31 -10.38
CA LEU A 65 0.61 8.43 -11.48
C LEU A 65 0.45 7.32 -12.52
N ALA A 66 0.12 6.09 -12.10
CA ALA A 66 -0.11 4.97 -13.01
C ALA A 66 -1.35 5.16 -13.89
N GLU A 67 -2.44 5.69 -13.33
CA GLU A 67 -3.65 6.07 -14.06
C GLU A 67 -3.33 7.12 -15.14
N GLU A 68 -2.57 8.17 -14.79
CA GLU A 68 -2.18 9.24 -15.72
C GLU A 68 -1.38 8.74 -16.93
N VAL A 69 -0.52 7.73 -16.73
CA VAL A 69 0.32 7.16 -17.80
C VAL A 69 -0.20 5.85 -18.37
N ASN A 70 -1.40 5.43 -17.97
CA ASN A 70 -2.07 4.20 -18.39
C ASN A 70 -1.19 2.94 -18.26
N LEU A 71 -0.61 2.71 -17.07
CA LEU A 71 0.16 1.51 -16.74
C LEU A 71 -0.51 0.72 -15.62
N SER A 72 -0.35 -0.61 -15.65
CA SER A 72 -0.90 -1.50 -14.61
C SER A 72 -0.24 -1.26 -13.25
N PHE A 73 -1.09 -1.25 -12.22
CA PHE A 73 -0.71 -1.10 -10.82
C PHE A 73 -1.29 -2.21 -9.93
N ASP A 74 -1.67 -3.35 -10.52
CA ASP A 74 -2.42 -4.42 -9.82
C ASP A 74 -1.74 -4.92 -8.54
N ASN A 75 -0.42 -5.16 -8.55
CA ASN A 75 0.28 -5.60 -7.34
C ASN A 75 0.38 -4.47 -6.30
N ILE A 76 0.42 -3.21 -6.73
CA ILE A 76 0.45 -2.06 -5.82
C ILE A 76 -0.91 -1.95 -5.11
N LEU A 77 -2.01 -2.10 -5.87
CA LEU A 77 -3.37 -2.08 -5.32
C LEU A 77 -3.63 -3.26 -4.38
N GLU A 78 -3.15 -4.45 -4.75
CA GLU A 78 -3.20 -5.63 -3.88
C GLU A 78 -2.43 -5.38 -2.58
N ALA A 79 -1.23 -4.80 -2.65
CA ALA A 79 -0.44 -4.46 -1.46
C ALA A 79 -1.13 -3.42 -0.56
N LEU A 80 -1.76 -2.39 -1.13
CA LEU A 80 -2.62 -1.45 -0.39
C LEU A 80 -3.75 -2.19 0.31
N SER A 81 -4.42 -3.10 -0.42
CA SER A 81 -5.54 -3.89 0.10
C SER A 81 -5.09 -4.79 1.27
N MET A 82 -3.90 -5.41 1.17
CA MET A 82 -3.35 -6.21 2.26
C MET A 82 -2.93 -5.36 3.46
N GLY A 83 -2.49 -4.12 3.20
CA GLY A 83 -2.24 -3.13 4.25
C GLY A 83 -3.50 -2.82 5.07
N ILE A 84 -4.68 -2.73 4.44
CA ILE A 84 -5.96 -2.54 5.14
C ILE A 84 -6.25 -3.69 6.10
N LEU A 85 -5.86 -4.93 5.76
CA LEU A 85 -6.09 -6.11 6.60
C LEU A 85 -5.04 -6.30 7.71
N PHE A 86 -4.01 -5.46 7.77
CA PHE A 86 -2.90 -5.63 8.70
C PHE A 86 -3.35 -5.53 10.16
N GLN A 87 -3.04 -6.57 10.92
CA GLN A 87 -3.38 -6.73 12.34
C GLN A 87 -2.18 -7.25 13.15
N GLY A 88 -0.96 -6.90 12.73
CA GLY A 88 0.23 -7.25 13.50
C GLY A 88 0.20 -6.63 14.90
N THR A 89 0.73 -7.35 15.88
CA THR A 89 0.76 -6.95 17.29
C THR A 89 2.19 -6.82 17.82
N ASP A 90 2.37 -6.02 18.86
CA ASP A 90 3.65 -5.91 19.56
C ASP A 90 3.97 -7.17 20.39
N GLU A 91 5.07 -7.11 21.14
CA GLU A 91 5.51 -8.20 22.02
C GLU A 91 4.51 -8.51 23.15
N GLN A 92 3.59 -7.60 23.44
CA GLN A 92 2.52 -7.76 24.43
C GLN A 92 1.20 -8.21 23.79
N CYS A 93 1.22 -8.60 22.50
CA CYS A 93 0.05 -8.98 21.71
C CYS A 93 -0.97 -7.83 21.56
N MET A 94 -0.52 -6.57 21.62
CA MET A 94 -1.37 -5.40 21.46
C MET A 94 -1.25 -4.79 20.06
N LEU A 95 -2.40 -4.37 19.51
CA LEU A 95 -2.43 -3.57 18.28
C LEU A 95 -1.95 -2.15 18.57
N TYR A 96 -1.36 -1.52 17.54
CA TYR A 96 -1.07 -0.09 17.60
C TYR A 96 -2.38 0.68 17.83
N PRO A 97 -2.45 1.65 18.78
CA PRO A 97 -3.70 2.32 19.12
C PRO A 97 -4.41 2.98 17.93
N GLY A 98 -3.65 3.55 17.00
CA GLY A 98 -4.20 4.14 15.77
C GLY A 98 -4.83 3.09 14.84
N ASP A 99 -4.26 1.89 14.77
CA ASP A 99 -4.77 0.81 13.92
C ASP A 99 -6.05 0.22 14.52
N LYS A 100 -6.15 0.16 15.86
CA LYS A 100 -7.40 -0.23 16.54
C LYS A 100 -8.55 0.72 16.16
N LEU A 101 -8.30 2.03 16.16
CA LEU A 101 -9.29 3.02 15.74
C LEU A 101 -9.63 2.90 14.25
N PHE A 102 -8.61 2.71 13.40
CA PHE A 102 -8.79 2.46 11.97
C PHE A 102 -9.74 1.28 11.73
N HIS A 103 -9.50 0.13 12.36
CA HIS A 103 -10.32 -1.06 12.21
C HIS A 103 -11.76 -0.88 12.73
N GLN A 104 -11.94 -0.13 13.83
CA GLN A 104 -13.27 0.21 14.33
C GLN A 104 -14.07 1.05 13.32
N LYS A 105 -13.43 2.05 12.70
CA LYS A 105 -14.04 2.85 11.63
C LYS A 105 -14.33 1.98 10.40
N TRP A 106 -13.38 1.13 10.02
CA TRP A 106 -13.49 0.24 8.86
C TRP A 106 -14.69 -0.71 8.94
N LEU A 107 -14.96 -1.27 10.12
CA LEU A 107 -16.13 -2.12 10.34
C LEU A 107 -17.46 -1.37 10.28
N LYS A 108 -17.45 -0.06 10.57
CA LYS A 108 -18.65 0.78 10.55
C LYS A 108 -18.98 1.26 9.14
N ASP A 109 -17.99 1.78 8.43
CA ASP A 109 -18.15 2.35 7.09
C ASP A 109 -16.81 2.28 6.33
N ARG A 110 -16.68 1.28 5.46
CA ARG A 110 -15.48 1.07 4.65
C ARG A 110 -15.28 2.20 3.65
N GLY A 111 -16.36 2.69 3.05
CA GLY A 111 -16.31 3.76 2.06
C GLY A 111 -15.80 5.06 2.66
N ALA A 112 -16.34 5.45 3.81
CA ALA A 112 -15.88 6.63 4.52
C ALA A 112 -14.39 6.54 4.92
N VAL A 113 -13.90 5.36 5.32
CA VAL A 113 -12.46 5.18 5.62
C VAL A 113 -11.60 5.29 4.37
N LEU A 114 -12.00 4.69 3.25
CA LEU A 114 -11.27 4.83 1.99
C LEU A 114 -11.22 6.28 1.52
N GLN A 115 -12.30 7.04 1.72
CA GLN A 115 -12.33 8.47 1.42
C GLN A 115 -11.45 9.28 2.38
N GLU A 116 -11.55 9.05 3.69
CA GLU A 116 -10.80 9.78 4.71
C GLU A 116 -9.28 9.52 4.61
N VAL A 117 -8.89 8.24 4.44
CA VAL A 117 -7.50 7.80 4.51
C VAL A 117 -6.85 7.80 3.14
N CYS A 118 -7.42 7.07 2.20
CA CYS A 118 -6.84 6.90 0.86
C CYS A 118 -7.19 8.06 -0.09
N GLY A 119 -8.11 8.95 0.29
CA GLY A 119 -8.56 10.05 -0.57
C GLY A 119 -9.38 9.58 -1.76
N LEU A 120 -10.07 8.44 -1.64
CA LEU A 120 -10.88 7.85 -2.71
C LEU A 120 -12.31 8.39 -2.69
N ASP A 121 -12.73 8.99 -3.78
CA ASP A 121 -14.10 9.45 -3.97
C ASP A 121 -15.00 8.29 -4.43
N GLN A 122 -16.18 8.16 -3.81
CA GLN A 122 -17.05 7.00 -4.03
C GLN A 122 -17.58 6.91 -5.47
N GLU A 123 -17.72 8.04 -6.15
CA GLU A 123 -18.25 8.08 -7.52
C GLU A 123 -17.10 8.01 -8.53
N ASN A 124 -16.12 8.90 -8.39
CA ASN A 124 -15.01 9.03 -9.35
C ASN A 124 -14.04 7.85 -9.30
N ASP A 125 -13.86 7.22 -8.14
CA ASP A 125 -12.93 6.09 -7.94
C ASP A 125 -13.66 4.76 -7.77
N SER A 126 -14.91 4.67 -8.21
CA SER A 126 -15.77 3.49 -8.03
C SER A 126 -15.13 2.18 -8.52
N GLU A 127 -14.43 2.19 -9.65
CA GLU A 127 -13.71 1.03 -10.18
C GLU A 127 -12.54 0.63 -9.27
N LEU A 128 -11.73 1.60 -8.83
CA LEU A 128 -10.60 1.34 -7.94
C LEU A 128 -11.05 0.80 -6.59
N ILE A 129 -12.13 1.37 -6.04
CA ILE A 129 -12.77 0.91 -4.80
C ILE A 129 -13.30 -0.52 -4.97
N TRP A 130 -13.94 -0.83 -6.11
CA TRP A 130 -14.41 -2.17 -6.42
C TRP A 130 -13.26 -3.18 -6.45
N GLN A 131 -12.15 -2.85 -7.11
CA GLN A 131 -10.95 -3.70 -7.17
C GLN A 131 -10.33 -3.93 -5.79
N ILE A 132 -10.31 -2.91 -4.92
CA ILE A 132 -9.89 -3.07 -3.51
C ILE A 132 -10.77 -4.11 -2.83
N TYR A 133 -12.10 -4.01 -2.96
CA TYR A 133 -13.00 -5.00 -2.34
C TYR A 133 -12.79 -6.42 -2.89
N GLN A 134 -12.56 -6.57 -4.20
CA GLN A 134 -12.22 -7.88 -4.79
C GLN A 134 -10.94 -8.47 -4.18
N ASN A 135 -9.88 -7.66 -4.02
CA ASN A 135 -8.63 -8.12 -3.40
C ASN A 135 -8.84 -8.56 -1.94
N LEU A 136 -9.67 -7.82 -1.20
CA LEU A 136 -10.01 -8.16 0.19
C LEU A 136 -10.80 -9.48 0.28
N ASP A 137 -11.77 -9.69 -0.60
CA ASP A 137 -12.60 -10.91 -0.63
C ASP A 137 -11.78 -12.14 -1.04
N ASN A 138 -10.92 -12.01 -2.07
CA ASN A 138 -10.03 -13.09 -2.51
C ASN A 138 -9.07 -13.55 -1.39
N SER A 139 -8.62 -12.60 -0.57
CA SER A 139 -7.73 -12.90 0.56
C SER A 139 -8.44 -13.59 1.72
N ALA A 140 -9.77 -13.41 1.84
CA ALA A 140 -10.59 -14.15 2.78
C ALA A 140 -10.88 -15.59 2.29
N ALA A 141 -11.00 -15.79 0.97
CA ALA A 141 -11.27 -17.10 0.35
C ALA A 141 -10.05 -18.03 0.30
N GLY A 142 -8.83 -17.49 0.36
CA GLY A 142 -7.58 -18.26 0.39
C GLY A 142 -7.15 -18.78 1.76
N LYS A 143 -8.00 -18.63 2.80
CA LYS A 143 -7.77 -19.14 4.16
C LYS A 143 -8.57 -20.42 4.44
#